data_AF-A0A1J3CGG7-F1
#
_entry.id   AF-A0A1J3CGG7-F1
#
_cell.length_a   1.000
_cell.length_b   1.000
_cell.length_c   1.000
_cell.angle_alpha   90.00
_cell.angle_beta   90.00
_cell.angle_gamma   90.00
#
_symmetry.space_group_name_H-M   'P 1'
#
loop_
_entity.id
_entity.type
_entity.pdbx_description
1 polymer ?
#
loop_
_entity_poly.entity_id
_entity_poly.type
_entity_poly.pdbx_seq_one_letter_code
_entity_poly.pdbx_strand_id
1 'polypeptide(L)'
;LEMFAKAGIIALRRAKRRNMERIVLACGGEAVNSVEELKPSDLGYAGVVEEHVLGEEKYTFISEVKNPRSCTILIKGPNEHTISMIKEATRDGLRAVKNVYDDKAVVPGAGSFEIACSVRLNEYCK
;
A
#
# COMPACT_ATOMS: atom_id res chain seq x y z
N LEU A 1 7.33 -22.37 17.01
CA LEU A 1 7.86 -21.02 17.29
C LEU A 1 9.11 -21.09 18.15
N GLU A 2 9.11 -21.85 19.24
CA GLU A 2 10.32 -22.01 20.08
C GLU A 2 11.55 -22.52 19.31
N MET A 3 11.38 -23.46 18.39
CA MET A 3 12.47 -23.93 17.52
C MET A 3 13.06 -22.80 16.66
N PHE A 4 12.22 -21.95 16.08
CA PHE A 4 12.65 -20.80 15.27
C PHE A 4 13.32 -19.73 16.15
N ALA A 5 12.77 -19.46 17.33
CA ALA A 5 13.36 -18.52 18.29
C ALA A 5 14.77 -18.97 18.74
N LYS A 6 14.96 -20.27 19.01
CA LYS A 6 16.28 -20.84 19.33
C LYS A 6 17.28 -20.70 18.18
N ALA A 7 16.80 -20.67 16.93
CA ALA A 7 17.60 -20.44 15.74
C ALA A 7 17.77 -18.95 15.39
N GLY A 8 17.24 -18.02 16.20
CA GLY A 8 17.29 -16.58 15.92
C GLY A 8 16.36 -16.13 14.78
N ILE A 9 15.38 -16.97 14.40
CA ILE A 9 14.44 -16.71 13.30
C ILE A 9 13.12 -16.17 13.87
N ILE A 10 12.72 -14.99 13.41
CA ILE A 10 11.39 -14.43 13.70
C ILE A 10 10.35 -15.15 12.83
N ALA A 11 9.29 -15.66 13.46
CA ALA A 11 8.22 -16.36 12.77
C ALA A 11 6.85 -15.80 13.19
N LEU A 12 6.08 -15.37 12.18
CA LEU A 12 4.72 -14.86 12.35
C LEU A 12 3.70 -15.96 12.05
N ARG A 13 2.69 -16.10 12.91
CA ARG A 13 1.60 -17.09 12.72
C ARG A 13 0.26 -16.37 12.56
N ARG A 14 -0.66 -16.96 11.79
CA ARG A 14 -2.02 -16.44 11.55
C ARG A 14 -2.02 -15.05 10.87
N ALA A 15 -1.10 -14.85 9.91
CA ALA A 15 -1.15 -13.67 9.05
C ALA A 15 -2.45 -13.69 8.21
N LYS A 16 -3.13 -12.54 8.11
CA LYS A 16 -4.30 -12.40 7.24
C LYS A 16 -3.88 -12.65 5.78
N ARG A 17 -4.69 -13.36 5.01
CA ARG A 17 -4.43 -13.67 3.58
C ARG A 17 -4.03 -12.43 2.77
N ARG A 18 -4.74 -11.31 2.95
CA ARG A 18 -4.44 -10.02 2.31
C ARG A 18 -3.01 -9.51 2.57
N ASN A 19 -2.44 -9.81 3.74
CA ASN A 19 -1.08 -9.39 4.09
C ASN A 19 -0.07 -10.32 3.43
N MET A 20 -0.34 -11.63 3.36
CA MET A 20 0.51 -12.59 2.65
C MET A 20 0.68 -12.21 1.18
N GLU A 21 -0.42 -11.89 0.50
CA GLU A 21 -0.40 -11.44 -0.91
C GLU A 21 0.43 -10.15 -1.09
N ARG A 22 0.35 -9.21 -0.13
CA ARG A 22 1.13 -7.96 -0.18
C ARG A 22 2.60 -8.16 0.13
N ILE A 23 2.96 -9.05 1.06
CA ILE A 23 4.36 -9.33 1.43
C ILE A 23 5.10 -9.93 0.24
N VAL A 24 4.46 -10.84 -0.50
CA VAL A 24 5.02 -11.41 -1.73
C VAL A 24 5.30 -10.31 -2.77
N LEU A 25 4.38 -9.36 -2.94
CA LEU A 25 4.59 -8.22 -3.84
C LEU A 25 5.64 -7.22 -3.34
N ALA A 26 5.83 -7.09 -2.03
CA ALA A 26 6.79 -6.16 -1.43
C ALA A 26 8.22 -6.73 -1.41
N CYS A 27 8.39 -7.96 -0.94
CA CYS A 27 9.69 -8.60 -0.73
C CYS A 27 10.13 -9.48 -1.89
N GLY A 28 9.22 -9.85 -2.80
CA GLY A 28 9.40 -10.94 -3.75
C GLY A 28 9.15 -12.32 -3.13
N GLY A 29 9.43 -13.37 -3.90
CA GLY A 29 9.19 -14.76 -3.51
C GLY A 29 7.81 -15.28 -3.94
N GLU A 30 7.46 -16.48 -3.45
CA GLU A 30 6.19 -17.15 -3.74
C GLU A 30 5.61 -17.78 -2.46
N ALA A 31 4.28 -17.81 -2.37
CA ALA A 31 3.60 -18.44 -1.23
C ALA A 31 3.53 -19.95 -1.43
N VAL A 32 4.29 -20.69 -0.62
CA VAL A 32 4.36 -22.16 -0.69
C VAL A 32 3.51 -22.80 0.41
N ASN A 33 2.78 -23.87 0.07
CA ASN A 33 1.90 -24.59 1.02
C ASN A 33 2.62 -25.74 1.74
N SER A 34 3.60 -26.37 1.10
CA SER A 34 4.38 -27.47 1.67
C SER A 34 5.82 -27.03 1.95
N VAL A 35 6.33 -27.40 3.13
CA VAL A 35 7.72 -27.09 3.51
C VAL A 35 8.72 -27.90 2.68
N GLU A 36 8.33 -29.07 2.17
CA GLU A 36 9.16 -29.95 1.36
C GLU A 36 9.38 -29.41 -0.06
N GLU A 37 8.47 -28.58 -0.55
CA GLU A 37 8.52 -27.99 -1.89
C GLU A 37 9.29 -26.66 -1.93
N LEU A 38 9.68 -26.14 -0.75
CA LEU A 38 10.30 -24.83 -0.62
C LEU A 38 11.68 -24.80 -1.28
N LYS A 39 11.83 -23.97 -2.33
CA LYS A 39 13.11 -23.74 -2.99
C LYS A 39 13.71 -22.40 -2.59
N PRO A 40 15.04 -22.23 -2.66
CA PRO A 40 15.68 -20.93 -2.45
C PRO A 40 15.17 -19.82 -3.38
N SER A 41 14.65 -20.18 -4.56
CA SER A 41 14.02 -19.26 -5.51
C SER A 41 12.73 -18.63 -5.00
N ASP A 42 12.05 -19.29 -4.08
CA ASP A 42 10.71 -18.90 -3.62
C ASP A 42 10.81 -17.91 -2.45
N LEU A 43 12.02 -17.67 -1.94
CA LEU A 43 12.29 -16.75 -0.84
C LEU A 43 12.37 -15.30 -1.34
N GLY A 44 11.70 -14.40 -0.61
CA GLY A 44 11.82 -12.96 -0.79
C GLY A 44 13.02 -12.37 -0.04
N TYR A 45 13.24 -11.07 -0.23
CA TYR A 45 14.29 -10.31 0.45
C TYR A 45 13.74 -9.05 1.13
N ALA A 46 14.14 -8.85 2.38
CA ALA A 46 13.97 -7.60 3.13
C ALA A 46 15.25 -7.32 3.92
N GLY A 47 15.72 -6.07 3.93
CA GLY A 47 16.91 -5.69 4.68
C GLY A 47 16.64 -5.59 6.18
N VAL A 48 15.49 -5.01 6.55
CA VAL A 48 15.11 -4.79 7.95
C VAL A 48 13.71 -5.33 8.22
N VAL A 49 13.60 -6.13 9.28
CA VAL A 49 12.32 -6.62 9.79
C VAL A 49 12.29 -6.40 11.30
N GLU A 50 11.36 -5.57 11.76
CA GLU A 50 11.27 -5.16 13.16
C GLU A 50 9.84 -5.25 13.70
N GLU A 51 9.69 -5.61 14.98
CA GLU A 51 8.42 -5.57 15.68
C GLU A 51 8.34 -4.30 16.53
N HIS A 52 7.34 -3.45 16.27
CA HIS A 52 7.05 -2.27 17.08
C HIS A 52 5.72 -2.48 17.81
N VAL A 53 5.72 -2.12 19.09
CA VAL A 53 4.51 -2.09 19.92
C VAL A 53 3.92 -0.69 19.86
N LEU A 54 2.73 -0.56 19.28
CA LEU A 54 2.01 0.71 19.18
C LEU A 54 0.71 0.61 19.99
N GLY A 55 0.72 1.16 21.21
CA GLY A 55 -0.38 0.98 22.15
C GLY A 55 -0.44 -0.46 22.64
N GLU A 56 -1.59 -1.11 22.46
CA GLU A 56 -1.80 -2.51 22.84
C GLU A 56 -1.51 -3.49 21.68
N GLU A 57 -1.27 -2.97 20.48
CA GLU A 57 -1.08 -3.79 19.29
C GLU A 57 0.39 -3.88 18.87
N LYS A 58 0.75 -5.06 18.34
CA LYS A 58 2.08 -5.33 17.79
C LYS A 58 2.04 -5.27 16.27
N TYR A 59 2.95 -4.49 15.70
CA TYR A 59 3.11 -4.32 14.27
C TYR A 59 4.48 -4.83 13.84
N THR A 60 4.51 -5.59 12.75
CA THR A 60 5.78 -6.00 12.11
C THR A 60 6.01 -5.12 10.90
N PHE A 61 7.07 -4.33 10.95
CA PHE A 61 7.53 -3.49 9.84
C PHE A 61 8.56 -4.25 9.03
N ILE A 62 8.41 -4.19 7.71
CA ILE A 62 9.32 -4.80 6.74
C ILE A 62 9.78 -3.66 5.83
N SER A 63 11.07 -3.36 5.87
CA SER A 63 11.70 -2.24 5.17
C SER A 63 12.96 -2.70 4.43
N GLU A 64 13.52 -1.80 3.60
CA GLU A 64 14.70 -2.07 2.76
C GLU A 64 14.51 -3.28 1.81
N VAL A 65 13.35 -3.33 1.16
CA VAL A 65 13.05 -4.31 0.11
C VAL A 65 13.60 -3.84 -1.23
N LYS A 66 14.13 -4.76 -2.06
CA LYS A 66 14.85 -4.41 -3.30
C LYS A 66 13.95 -3.81 -4.39
N ASN A 67 12.72 -4.30 -4.51
CA ASN A 67 11.80 -3.86 -5.56
C ASN A 67 10.34 -3.92 -5.06
N PRO A 68 9.91 -2.94 -4.23
CA PRO A 68 8.57 -2.95 -3.68
C PRO A 68 7.53 -2.67 -4.77
N ARG A 69 6.71 -3.68 -5.10
CA ARG A 69 5.46 -3.47 -5.87
C ARG A 69 4.25 -3.22 -4.97
N SER A 70 4.39 -3.41 -3.67
CA SER A 70 3.37 -3.13 -2.67
C SER A 70 3.97 -2.34 -1.51
N CYS A 71 3.29 -1.25 -1.14
CA CYS A 71 3.66 -0.39 -0.02
C CYS A 71 2.47 -0.28 0.93
N THR A 72 2.74 -0.06 2.22
CA THR A 72 1.72 0.15 3.26
C THR A 72 1.97 1.47 3.96
N ILE A 73 0.91 2.28 4.08
CA ILE A 73 0.93 3.53 4.86
C ILE A 73 0.18 3.27 6.16
N LEU A 74 0.84 3.48 7.30
CA LEU A 74 0.22 3.41 8.61
C LEU A 74 -0.32 4.80 8.98
N ILE A 75 -1.63 4.90 9.16
CA ILE A 75 -2.30 6.14 9.58
C ILE A 75 -2.61 6.04 11.06
N LYS A 76 -2.11 7.00 11.85
CA LYS A 76 -2.40 7.13 13.28
C LYS A 76 -3.20 8.41 13.51
N GLY A 77 -4.24 8.34 14.33
CA GLY A 77 -5.08 9.49 14.66
C GLY A 77 -5.72 9.35 16.04
N PRO A 78 -6.30 10.43 16.57
CA PRO A 78 -6.85 10.47 17.93
C PRO A 78 -8.20 9.76 18.07
N ASN A 79 -8.96 9.62 16.98
CA ASN A 79 -10.25 8.94 16.95
C ASN A 79 -10.46 8.24 15.60
N GLU A 80 -11.34 7.24 15.57
CA GLU A 80 -11.61 6.43 14.36
C GLU A 80 -12.18 7.27 13.21
N HIS A 81 -13.01 8.28 13.51
CA HIS A 81 -13.60 9.14 12.50
C HIS A 81 -12.53 9.91 11.70
N THR A 82 -11.59 10.54 12.39
CA THR A 82 -10.44 11.24 11.80
C THR A 82 -9.57 10.28 11.00
N ILE A 83 -9.29 9.07 11.52
CA ILE A 83 -8.51 8.07 10.79
C ILE A 83 -9.22 7.67 9.49
N SER A 84 -10.54 7.47 9.53
CA SER A 84 -11.34 7.15 8.35
C SER A 84 -11.29 8.28 7.31
N MET A 85 -11.45 9.53 7.74
CA MET A 85 -11.33 10.70 6.84
C MET A 85 -9.96 10.80 6.19
N ILE A 86 -8.87 10.64 6.96
CA ILE A 86 -7.50 10.68 6.41
C ILE A 86 -7.27 9.53 5.44
N LYS A 87 -7.79 8.34 5.74
CA LYS A 87 -7.69 7.18 4.86
C LYS A 87 -8.38 7.41 3.52
N GLU A 88 -9.60 7.94 3.52
CA GLU A 88 -10.33 8.27 2.30
C GLU A 88 -9.61 9.40 1.53
N ALA A 89 -9.20 10.47 2.20
CA ALA A 89 -8.46 11.57 1.57
C ALA A 89 -7.14 11.09 0.92
N THR A 90 -6.40 10.20 1.59
CA THR A 90 -5.17 9.60 1.05
C THR A 90 -5.47 8.75 -0.18
N ARG A 91 -6.55 7.98 -0.14
CA ARG A 91 -6.98 7.14 -1.27
C ARG A 91 -7.36 7.99 -2.48
N ASP A 92 -8.11 9.06 -2.27
CA ASP A 92 -8.52 9.98 -3.33
C ASP A 92 -7.32 10.72 -3.92
N GLY A 93 -6.39 11.19 -3.08
CA GLY A 93 -5.14 11.80 -3.52
C GLY A 93 -4.31 10.86 -4.39
N LEU A 94 -4.11 9.61 -3.96
CA LEU A 94 -3.38 8.61 -4.74
C LEU A 94 -4.07 8.30 -6.08
N ARG A 95 -5.41 8.28 -6.10
CA ARG A 95 -6.18 8.06 -7.33
C ARG A 95 -6.03 9.23 -8.29
N ALA A 96 -6.05 10.47 -7.80
CA ALA A 96 -5.83 11.65 -8.63
C ALA A 96 -4.43 11.63 -9.26
N VAL A 97 -3.38 11.33 -8.47
CA VAL A 97 -2.01 11.21 -8.98
C VAL A 97 -1.89 10.11 -10.03
N LYS A 98 -2.52 8.95 -9.80
CA LYS A 98 -2.55 7.85 -10.77
C LYS A 98 -3.20 8.27 -12.09
N ASN A 99 -4.34 8.96 -12.03
CA ASN A 99 -5.01 9.44 -13.25
C ASN A 99 -4.12 10.41 -14.04
N VAL A 100 -3.47 11.35 -13.37
CA VAL A 100 -2.54 12.29 -14.02
C VAL A 100 -1.36 11.56 -14.64
N TYR A 101 -0.83 10.53 -13.96
CA TYR A 101 0.27 9.72 -14.49
C TYR A 101 -0.12 8.98 -15.78
N ASP A 102 -1.34 8.46 -15.86
CA ASP A 102 -1.84 7.74 -17.03
C ASP A 102 -2.24 8.69 -18.18
N ASP A 103 -3.03 9.73 -17.87
CA ASP A 103 -3.62 10.64 -18.86
C ASP A 103 -2.60 11.68 -19.36
N LYS A 104 -1.57 11.99 -18.57
CA LYS A 104 -0.52 13.00 -18.85
C LYS A 104 -1.07 14.40 -19.15
N ALA A 105 -2.30 14.67 -18.75
CA ALA A 105 -2.99 15.94 -18.95
C ALA A 105 -3.80 16.30 -17.69
N VAL A 106 -4.05 17.61 -17.53
CA VAL A 106 -4.86 18.15 -16.44
C VAL A 106 -5.80 19.22 -16.98
N VAL A 107 -6.97 19.35 -16.35
CA VAL A 107 -7.91 20.43 -16.62
C VAL A 107 -8.02 21.34 -15.40
N PRO A 108 -8.21 22.66 -15.58
CA PRO A 108 -8.42 23.58 -14.47
C PRO A 108 -9.74 23.24 -13.77
N GLY A 109 -9.68 23.07 -12.45
CA GLY A 109 -10.84 22.73 -11.62
C GLY A 109 -11.69 23.94 -11.22
N ALA A 110 -12.45 23.77 -10.13
CA ALA A 110 -13.29 24.80 -9.52
C ALA A 110 -14.31 25.46 -10.48
N GLY A 111 -14.87 24.68 -11.42
CA GLY A 111 -15.86 25.19 -12.38
C GLY A 111 -15.25 25.95 -13.56
N SER A 112 -13.92 26.14 -13.61
CA SER A 112 -13.26 26.93 -14.65
C SER A 112 -13.45 26.32 -16.04
N PHE A 113 -13.31 25.00 -16.15
CA PHE A 113 -13.53 24.27 -17.39
C PHE A 113 -14.99 24.37 -17.86
N GLU A 114 -15.94 24.21 -16.94
CA GLU A 114 -17.38 24.27 -17.21
C GLU A 114 -17.80 25.65 -17.74
N ILE A 115 -17.27 26.72 -17.14
CA ILE A 115 -17.50 28.10 -17.61
C ILE A 115 -16.92 28.31 -19.00
N ALA A 116 -15.66 27.89 -19.24
CA ALA A 116 -15.02 28.02 -20.54
C ALA A 116 -15.79 27.26 -21.64
N CYS A 117 -16.27 26.05 -21.35
CA CYS A 117 -17.11 25.26 -22.26
C CYS A 117 -18.43 25.96 -22.58
N SER A 118 -19.10 26.53 -21.58
CA SER A 118 -20.37 27.27 -21.78
C SER A 118 -20.19 28.48 -22.70
N VAL A 119 -19.13 29.26 -22.52
CA VAL A 119 -18.82 30.41 -23.41
C VAL A 119 -18.61 29.93 -24.84
N ARG A 120 -17.80 28.88 -25.02
CA ARG A 120 -17.47 28.36 -26.36
C ARG A 120 -18.68 27.77 -27.09
N LEU A 121 -19.57 27.07 -26.38
CA LEU A 121 -20.80 26.53 -26.95
C LEU A 121 -21.78 27.63 -27.39
N ASN A 122 -21.92 28.69 -26.58
CA ASN A 122 -22.77 29.83 -26.92
C ASN A 122 -22.26 30.60 -28.15
N GLU A 123 -20.94 30.67 -28.35
CA GLU A 123 -20.35 31.24 -29.57
C GLU A 123 -20.64 30.38 -30.81
N TYR A 124 -20.62 29.05 -30.67
CA TYR A 124 -20.87 28.14 -31.79
C TYR A 124 -22.34 28.12 -32.24
N CYS A 125 -23.27 28.37 -31.31
CA CYS A 125 -24.70 28.43 -31.63
C CYS A 125 -25.12 29.76 -32.28
N LYS A 126 -24.23 30.74 -32.39
CA LYS A 126 -24.45 32.00 -33.14
C LYS A 126 -24.04 31.84 -34.59
#